data_AF-A0AAD7M9N1-F1
#
_entry.id   AF-A0AAD7M9N1-F1
#
_cell.length_a   1.000
_cell.length_b   1.000
_cell.length_c   1.000
_cell.angle_alpha   90.00
_cell.angle_beta   90.00
_cell.angle_gamma   90.00
#
_symmetry.space_group_name_H-M   'P 1'
#
loop_
_entity.id
_entity.type
_entity.pdbx_description
1 polymer ?
#
loop_
_entity_poly.entity_id
_entity_poly.type
_entity_poly.pdbx_seq_one_letter_code
_entity_poly.pdbx_strand_id
1 'polypeptide(L)'
;MPDDLNRTYDDIIVRIDRQSEDDRNLARCALSWISNAKRPLRPPELKEALAVEPGATYFDPDNQLDIDTILSVCAGLVIVDEGDDYVRLIHYTTQDYLERIQADTFPRAQTEIASVCITYLSFDIF
;
A
#
# COMPACT_ATOMS: atom_id res chain seq x y z
N MET A 1 -19.23 2.07 -13.75
CA MET A 1 -18.49 0.79 -13.73
C MET A 1 -19.52 -0.34 -13.68
N PRO A 2 -19.35 -1.47 -14.39
CA PRO A 2 -20.32 -2.57 -14.34
C PRO A 2 -20.45 -3.15 -12.92
N ASP A 3 -21.67 -3.47 -12.48
CA ASP A 3 -21.93 -3.93 -11.10
C ASP A 3 -21.19 -5.23 -10.75
N ASP A 4 -20.98 -6.11 -11.72
CA ASP A 4 -20.23 -7.37 -11.53
C ASP A 4 -18.75 -7.13 -11.21
N LEU A 5 -18.17 -6.04 -11.73
CA LEU A 5 -16.76 -5.71 -11.48
C LEU A 5 -16.58 -5.14 -10.07
N ASN A 6 -17.54 -4.34 -9.57
CA ASN A 6 -17.53 -3.88 -8.19
C ASN A 6 -17.60 -5.05 -7.21
N ARG A 7 -18.49 -6.02 -7.44
CA ARG A 7 -18.59 -7.23 -6.61
C ARG A 7 -17.29 -8.02 -6.58
N THR A 8 -16.61 -8.12 -7.72
CA THR A 8 -15.30 -8.79 -7.80
C THR A 8 -14.27 -8.10 -6.91
N TYR A 9 -14.23 -6.76 -6.92
CA TYR A 9 -13.33 -6.02 -6.04
C TYR A 9 -13.74 -6.11 -4.57
N ASP A 10 -15.04 -6.04 -4.26
CA ASP A 10 -15.56 -6.23 -2.90
C ASP A 10 -15.13 -7.59 -2.34
N ASP A 11 -15.25 -8.66 -3.14
CA ASP A 11 -14.80 -10.01 -2.75
C ASP A 11 -13.29 -10.06 -2.47
N ILE A 12 -12.48 -9.33 -3.25
CA ILE A 12 -11.03 -9.26 -3.03
C ILE A 12 -10.71 -8.48 -1.74
N ILE A 13 -11.37 -7.35 -1.47
CA ILE A 13 -11.21 -6.61 -0.22
C ILE A 13 -11.62 -7.49 0.98
N VAL A 14 -12.73 -8.23 0.88
CA VAL A 14 -13.13 -9.19 1.92
C VAL A 14 -12.07 -10.29 2.12
N ARG A 15 -11.40 -10.74 1.05
CA ARG A 15 -10.27 -11.68 1.18
C ARG A 15 -9.08 -11.05 1.90
N ILE A 16 -8.78 -9.78 1.67
CA ILE A 16 -7.76 -9.04 2.41
C ILE A 16 -8.13 -8.94 3.89
N ASP A 17 -9.38 -8.61 4.19
CA ASP A 17 -9.85 -8.44 5.57
C ASP A 17 -9.94 -9.73 6.38
N ARG A 18 -9.92 -10.89 5.72
CA ARG A 18 -9.89 -12.23 6.34
C ARG A 18 -8.49 -12.75 6.64
N GLN A 19 -7.44 -12.04 6.24
CA GLN A 19 -6.06 -12.42 6.56
C GLN A 19 -5.78 -12.18 8.06
N SER A 20 -4.56 -12.51 8.50
CA SER A 20 -4.10 -12.15 9.85
C SER A 20 -4.18 -10.63 10.04
N GLU A 21 -4.22 -10.16 11.29
CA GLU A 21 -4.29 -8.73 11.56
C GLU A 21 -3.09 -7.98 10.95
N ASP A 22 -1.90 -8.57 11.06
CA ASP A 22 -0.66 -8.00 10.52
C ASP A 22 -0.69 -7.94 8.99
N ASP A 23 -1.06 -9.05 8.32
CA ASP A 23 -1.14 -9.10 6.85
C ASP A 23 -2.20 -8.15 6.30
N ARG A 24 -3.36 -8.08 6.98
CA ARG A 24 -4.42 -7.13 6.63
C ARG A 24 -3.90 -5.71 6.75
N ASN A 25 -3.27 -5.34 7.87
CA ASN A 25 -2.75 -3.99 8.07
C ASN A 25 -1.68 -3.66 7.03
N LEU A 26 -0.78 -4.60 6.72
CA LEU A 26 0.23 -4.46 5.67
C LEU A 26 -0.40 -4.22 4.30
N ALA A 27 -1.37 -5.05 3.90
CA ALA A 27 -2.06 -4.91 2.62
C ALA A 27 -2.78 -3.56 2.51
N ARG A 28 -3.44 -3.13 3.58
CA ARG A 28 -4.16 -1.85 3.64
C ARG A 28 -3.20 -0.65 3.56
N CYS A 29 -2.05 -0.72 4.25
CA CYS A 29 -1.00 0.29 4.14
C CYS A 29 -0.43 0.35 2.72
N ALA A 30 -0.10 -0.80 2.11
CA ALA A 30 0.44 -0.87 0.76
C ALA A 30 -0.55 -0.28 -0.27
N LEU A 31 -1.82 -0.69 -0.22
CA LEU A 31 -2.86 -0.15 -1.09
C LEU A 31 -3.06 1.35 -0.90
N SER A 32 -2.98 1.85 0.34
CA SER A 32 -3.04 3.29 0.64
C SER A 32 -1.87 4.05 0.00
N TRP A 33 -0.65 3.55 0.13
CA TRP A 33 0.54 4.15 -0.49
C TRP A 33 0.43 4.19 -2.02
N ILE A 34 0.07 3.08 -2.65
CA ILE A 34 0.00 2.98 -4.11
C ILE A 34 -1.10 3.88 -4.68
N SER A 35 -2.27 3.93 -4.04
CA SER A 35 -3.43 4.71 -4.51
C SER A 35 -3.27 6.23 -4.29
N ASN A 36 -2.50 6.65 -3.28
CA ASN A 36 -2.34 8.08 -2.94
C ASN A 36 -1.03 8.68 -3.46
N ALA A 37 -0.12 7.86 -4.01
CA ALA A 37 1.13 8.36 -4.56
C ALA A 37 0.88 9.20 -5.82
N LYS A 38 1.54 10.37 -5.90
CA LYS A 38 1.42 11.28 -7.07
C LYS A 38 2.04 10.71 -8.35
N ARG A 39 2.94 9.75 -8.22
CA ARG A 39 3.57 9.01 -9.30
C ARG A 39 3.66 7.53 -8.89
N PRO A 40 3.79 6.59 -9.85
CA PRO A 40 4.09 5.21 -9.52
C PRO A 40 5.33 5.10 -8.62
N LEU A 41 5.24 4.21 -7.64
CA LEU A 41 6.32 3.90 -6.71
C LEU A 41 7.15 2.77 -7.27
N ARG A 42 8.46 2.78 -7.02
CA ARG A 42 9.32 1.61 -7.29
C ARG A 42 9.24 0.64 -6.11
N PRO A 43 9.50 -0.67 -6.31
CA PRO A 43 9.56 -1.63 -5.22
C PRO A 43 10.39 -1.19 -4.00
N PRO A 44 11.63 -0.67 -4.14
CA PRO A 44 12.40 -0.21 -2.97
C PRO A 44 11.73 0.96 -2.23
N GLU A 45 11.09 1.88 -2.96
CA GLU A 45 10.41 3.04 -2.34
C GLU A 45 9.22 2.58 -1.48
N LEU A 46 8.44 1.62 -2.00
CA LEU A 46 7.32 1.06 -1.25
C LEU A 46 7.80 0.25 -0.03
N LYS A 47 8.85 -0.57 -0.19
CA LYS A 47 9.43 -1.35 0.91
C LYS A 47 9.95 -0.45 2.03
N GLU A 48 10.67 0.62 1.69
CA GLU A 48 11.14 1.60 2.67
C GLU A 48 9.96 2.30 3.36
N ALA A 49 8.97 2.78 2.60
CA ALA A 49 7.80 3.46 3.15
C ALA A 49 6.99 2.57 4.12
N LEU A 50 6.94 1.26 3.88
CA LEU A 50 6.25 0.31 4.77
C LEU A 50 7.09 -0.11 5.97
N ALA A 51 8.41 0.03 5.92
CA ALA A 51 9.33 -0.33 7.02
C ALA A 51 9.51 0.79 8.05
N VAL A 52 9.15 2.03 7.72
CA VAL A 52 9.27 3.18 8.62
C VAL A 52 8.20 3.13 9.70
N GLU A 53 8.65 3.05 10.95
CA GLU A 53 7.79 3.18 12.12
C GLU A 53 7.63 4.66 12.51
N PRO A 54 6.39 5.19 12.56
CA PRO A 54 6.16 6.58 12.95
C PRO A 54 6.79 6.94 14.31
N GLY A 55 7.61 7.99 14.33
CA GLY A 55 8.32 8.45 15.53
C GLY A 55 9.69 7.80 15.78
N ALA A 56 10.13 6.88 14.92
CA ALA A 56 11.50 6.39 14.95
C ALA A 56 12.51 7.49 14.60
N THR A 57 13.72 7.43 15.17
CA THR A 57 14.80 8.39 14.88
C THR A 57 15.83 7.85 13.88
N TYR A 58 15.72 6.57 13.50
CA TYR A 58 16.57 5.91 12.51
C TYR A 58 15.75 4.91 11.69
N PHE A 59 16.27 4.57 10.51
CA PHE A 59 15.74 3.52 9.66
C PHE A 59 16.27 2.15 10.12
N ASP A 60 15.38 1.20 10.39
CA ASP A 60 15.73 -0.19 10.67
C ASP A 60 15.56 -1.05 9.40
N PRO A 61 16.65 -1.53 8.77
CA PRO A 61 16.57 -2.40 7.60
C PRO A 61 15.88 -3.74 7.88
N ASP A 62 15.88 -4.22 9.12
CA ASP A 62 15.27 -5.51 9.49
C ASP A 62 13.73 -5.44 9.43
N ASN A 63 13.15 -4.24 9.40
CA ASN A 63 11.73 -4.01 9.19
C ASN A 63 11.31 -4.09 7.71
N GLN A 64 12.25 -4.19 6.77
CA GLN A 64 11.90 -4.30 5.35
C GLN A 64 11.33 -5.68 5.01
N LEU A 65 10.13 -5.67 4.44
CA LEU A 65 9.48 -6.86 3.91
C LEU A 65 9.81 -7.07 2.44
N ASP A 66 9.87 -8.32 2.00
CA ASP A 66 10.05 -8.64 0.58
C ASP A 66 8.86 -8.18 -0.27
N ILE A 67 9.14 -7.78 -1.52
CA ILE A 67 8.09 -7.29 -2.42
C ILE A 67 7.05 -8.37 -2.68
N ASP A 68 7.48 -9.63 -2.81
CA ASP A 68 6.58 -10.76 -3.05
C ASP A 68 5.59 -10.97 -1.89
N THR A 69 6.03 -10.72 -0.64
CA THR A 69 5.15 -10.73 0.54
C THR A 69 4.09 -9.63 0.42
N ILE A 70 4.49 -8.42 0.05
CA ILE A 70 3.57 -7.27 -0.12
C ILE A 70 2.54 -7.59 -1.22
N LEU A 71 2.97 -8.11 -2.37
CA LEU A 71 2.08 -8.48 -3.47
C LEU A 71 1.10 -9.59 -3.08
N SER A 72 1.58 -10.58 -2.32
CA SER A 72 0.77 -11.70 -1.84
C SER A 72 -0.36 -11.25 -0.92
N VAL A 73 -0.07 -10.40 0.08
CA VAL A 73 -1.10 -9.91 1.01
C VAL A 73 -2.10 -8.98 0.32
N CYS A 74 -1.72 -8.30 -0.76
CA CYS A 74 -2.64 -7.49 -1.57
C CYS A 74 -3.59 -8.32 -2.47
N ALA A 75 -3.59 -9.65 -2.37
CA ALA A 75 -4.53 -10.55 -3.02
C ALA A 75 -4.67 -10.36 -4.56
N GLY A 76 -3.58 -9.94 -5.22
CA GLY A 76 -3.52 -9.73 -6.66
C GLY A 76 -4.08 -8.38 -7.15
N LEU A 77 -4.41 -7.45 -6.25
CA LEU A 77 -4.76 -6.06 -6.65
C LEU A 77 -3.54 -5.25 -7.09
N VAL A 78 -2.34 -5.69 -6.71
CA VAL A 78 -1.07 -5.01 -6.96
C VAL A 78 -0.17 -5.90 -7.79
N ILE A 79 0.53 -5.30 -8.75
CA ILE A 79 1.53 -5.95 -9.60
C ILE A 79 2.79 -5.08 -9.69
N VAL A 80 3.92 -5.71 -10.00
CA VAL A 80 5.14 -5.01 -10.43
C VAL A 80 5.18 -5.06 -11.96
N ASP A 81 5.38 -3.90 -12.59
CA ASP A 81 5.55 -3.82 -14.04
C ASP A 81 6.93 -4.36 -14.44
N GLU A 82 6.96 -5.40 -15.28
CA GLU A 82 8.18 -6.01 -15.77
C GLU A 82 9.02 -5.09 -16.67
N GLY A 83 8.40 -4.07 -17.27
CA GLY A 83 9.09 -3.13 -18.17
C GLY A 83 9.85 -2.02 -17.44
N ASP A 84 9.16 -1.32 -16.53
CA ASP A 84 9.63 -0.07 -15.94
C ASP A 84 9.95 -0.17 -14.42
N ASP A 85 9.77 -1.34 -13.81
CA ASP A 85 10.03 -1.63 -12.39
C ASP A 85 9.23 -0.72 -11.42
N TYR A 86 7.93 -0.57 -11.71
CA TYR A 86 6.99 0.18 -10.88
C TYR A 86 5.94 -0.75 -10.25
N VAL A 87 5.62 -0.50 -8.98
CA VAL A 87 4.48 -1.09 -8.30
C VAL A 87 3.22 -0.30 -8.68
N ARG A 88 2.22 -1.01 -9.19
CA ARG A 88 0.94 -0.42 -9.61
C ARG A 88 -0.23 -1.33 -9.31
N LEU A 89 -1.42 -0.75 -9.34
CA LEU A 89 -2.64 -1.54 -9.31
C LEU A 89 -2.80 -2.33 -10.61
N ILE A 90 -3.39 -3.52 -10.51
CA ILE A 90 -3.54 -4.46 -11.63
C ILE A 90 -4.33 -3.87 -12.81
N HIS A 91 -5.24 -2.93 -12.53
CA HIS A 91 -6.02 -2.25 -13.56
C HIS A 91 -6.41 -0.83 -13.12
N TYR A 92 -6.61 0.08 -14.07
CA TYR A 92 -7.03 1.46 -13.76
C TYR A 92 -8.37 1.51 -13.02
N THR A 93 -9.27 0.57 -13.29
CA THR A 93 -10.56 0.48 -12.58
C THR A 93 -10.43 0.06 -11.11
N THR A 94 -9.29 -0.55 -10.73
CA THR A 94 -8.96 -0.79 -9.33
C THR A 94 -8.72 0.52 -8.60
N GLN A 95 -8.09 1.52 -9.24
CA GLN A 95 -7.91 2.86 -8.68
C GLN A 95 -9.26 3.51 -8.41
N ASP A 96 -10.14 3.57 -9.42
CA ASP A 96 -11.49 4.15 -9.30
C ASP A 96 -12.29 3.52 -8.14
N TYR A 97 -12.18 2.20 -8.01
CA TYR A 97 -12.83 1.46 -6.94
C TYR A 97 -12.26 1.81 -5.56
N LEU A 98 -10.92 1.79 -5.42
CA LEU A 98 -10.24 2.09 -4.16
C LEU A 98 -10.51 3.53 -3.70
N GLU A 99 -10.48 4.51 -4.61
CA GLU A 99 -10.81 5.91 -4.31
C GLU A 99 -12.22 6.06 -3.74
N ARG A 100 -13.18 5.29 -4.25
CA ARG A 100 -14.57 5.33 -3.77
C ARG A 100 -14.71 4.76 -2.36
N ILE A 101 -14.00 3.67 -2.04
CA ILE A 101 -14.08 3.01 -0.72
C ILE A 101 -13.05 3.56 0.27
N GLN A 102 -12.16 4.46 -0.16
CA GLN A 102 -11.05 4.97 0.62
C GLN A 102 -11.51 5.62 1.92
N ALA A 103 -12.59 6.41 1.86
CA ALA A 103 -13.13 7.09 3.05
C ALA A 103 -13.59 6.10 4.14
N ASP A 104 -14.09 4.93 3.73
CA ASP A 104 -14.59 3.91 4.66
C ASP A 104 -13.49 2.93 5.08
N THR A 105 -12.55 2.63 4.18
CA THR A 105 -11.56 1.55 4.37
C THR A 105 -10.22 2.08 4.90
N PHE A 106 -9.83 3.29 4.48
CA PHE A 106 -8.55 3.95 4.82
C PHE A 106 -8.73 5.44 5.15
N PRO A 107 -9.59 5.82 6.12
CA PRO A 107 -9.93 7.22 6.39
C PRO A 107 -8.72 8.09 6.80
N ARG A 108 -7.64 7.47 7.28
CA ARG A 108 -6.43 8.15 7.76
C ARG A 108 -5.23 7.99 6.85
N ALA A 109 -5.40 7.43 5.65
CA ALA A 109 -4.31 7.14 4.72
C ALA A 109 -3.36 8.33 4.52
N GLN A 110 -3.90 9.52 4.22
CA GLN A 110 -3.07 10.70 4.00
C GLN A 110 -2.31 11.16 5.26
N THR A 111 -2.94 11.04 6.44
CA THR A 111 -2.30 11.39 7.71
C THR A 111 -1.19 10.41 8.07
N GLU A 112 -1.41 9.12 7.84
CA GLU A 112 -0.42 8.06 8.09
C GLU A 112 0.77 8.19 7.13
N ILE A 113 0.51 8.37 5.84
CA ILE A 113 1.54 8.64 4.82
C ILE A 113 2.35 9.89 5.21
N ALA A 114 1.69 10.99 5.59
CA ALA A 114 2.39 12.21 6.00
C ALA A 114 3.24 11.98 7.26
N SER A 115 2.74 11.23 8.24
CA SER A 115 3.48 10.89 9.45
C SER A 115 4.75 10.08 9.16
N VAL A 116 4.65 9.10 8.26
CA VAL A 116 5.80 8.30 7.81
C VAL A 116 6.82 9.18 7.08
N CYS A 117 6.37 10.02 6.14
CA CYS A 117 7.27 10.96 5.44
C CYS A 117 7.99 11.91 6.40
N ILE A 118 7.27 12.48 7.38
CA ILE A 118 7.85 13.37 8.39
C ILE A 118 8.88 12.62 9.24
N THR A 119 8.57 11.38 9.62
CA THR A 119 9.49 10.54 10.41
C THR A 119 10.77 10.28 9.64
N TYR A 120 10.66 9.85 8.38
CA TYR A 120 11.82 9.61 7.51
C TYR A 120 12.71 10.85 7.34
N LEU A 121 12.09 12.02 7.15
CA LEU A 121 12.79 13.30 7.04
C LEU A 121 13.41 13.78 8.37
N SER A 122 13.00 13.20 9.50
CA SER A 122 13.48 13.54 10.85
C SER A 122 14.52 12.55 11.37
N PHE A 123 14.99 11.60 10.54
CA PHE A 123 16.04 10.67 10.96
C PHE A 123 17.35 11.41 11.22
N ASP A 124 18.09 10.97 12.24
CA ASP A 124 19.33 11.60 12.73
C ASP A 124 20.50 11.58 11.70
N ILE A 125 20.28 10.96 10.54
CA ILE A 125 21.23 10.88 9.43
C ILE A 125 21.21 12.13 8.52
N PHE A 126 20.25 13.03 8.72
CA PHE A 126 20.07 14.28 7.99
C PHE A 126 20.27 15.50 8.89
#